data_AF-A0A3M7P5D1-F1
#
_entry.id   AF-A0A3M7P5D1-F1
#
_cell.length_a   1.000
_cell.length_b   1.000
_cell.length_c   1.000
_cell.angle_alpha   90.00
_cell.angle_beta   90.00
_cell.angle_gamma   90.00
#
_symmetry.space_group_name_H-M   'P 1'
#
loop_
_entity.id
_entity.type
_entity.pdbx_description
1 polymer ?
#
loop_
_entity_poly.entity_id
_entity_poly.type
_entity_poly.pdbx_seq_one_letter_code
_entity_poly.pdbx_strand_id
1 'polypeptide(L)'
;SENEDFYPEEEMVTIDISLITQIVDFIQTNKPTKRWISVLIYSVLRQFNISFGEIDLFLSQLSLLTSNSCSQQLVNFKNKKITDLLVDCRGGKRKPCIFDYYPELEIEAKIYVDQQATKKECDFNLKDMAIFINDKYLELIGEIKTCETKETNHNLIRS
;
A
#
# COMPACT_ATOMS: atom_id res chain seq x y z
N SER A 1 -0.37 -5.61 32.65
CA SER A 1 -0.49 -4.58 31.60
C SER A 1 -1.35 -5.18 30.52
N GLU A 2 -2.62 -4.79 30.52
CA GLU A 2 -3.59 -5.21 29.52
C GLU A 2 -3.12 -4.66 28.17
N ASN A 3 -2.90 -5.55 27.21
CA ASN A 3 -2.75 -5.16 25.81
C ASN A 3 -4.15 -4.75 25.35
N GLU A 4 -4.45 -3.46 25.44
CA GLU A 4 -5.54 -2.87 24.69
C GLU A 4 -5.17 -3.02 23.21
N ASP A 5 -5.73 -4.06 22.59
CA ASP A 5 -5.76 -4.19 21.14
C ASP A 5 -6.41 -2.93 20.60
N PHE A 6 -5.56 -2.05 20.06
CA PHE A 6 -5.93 -0.78 19.46
C PHE A 6 -6.71 -1.08 18.18
N TYR A 7 -8.01 -1.34 18.31
CA TYR A 7 -8.91 -1.26 17.19
C TYR A 7 -8.92 0.21 16.76
N PRO A 8 -8.45 0.57 15.55
CA PRO A 8 -8.69 1.91 15.05
C PRO A 8 -10.19 2.09 15.09
N GLU A 9 -10.67 3.12 15.80
CA GLU A 9 -12.08 3.48 15.88
C GLU A 9 -12.67 3.36 14.48
N GLU A 10 -13.42 2.29 14.24
CA GLU A 10 -14.00 2.01 12.93
C GLU A 10 -14.96 3.15 12.68
N GLU A 11 -14.54 4.10 11.84
CA GLU A 11 -15.37 5.18 11.36
C GLU A 11 -16.67 4.53 10.87
N MET A 12 -17.74 4.63 11.67
CA MET A 12 -18.98 3.95 11.40
C MET A 12 -19.52 4.50 10.09
N VAL A 13 -19.24 3.80 9.00
CA VAL A 13 -19.73 4.18 7.69
C VAL A 13 -21.25 4.07 7.76
N THR A 14 -21.91 5.22 7.81
CA THR A 14 -23.36 5.29 7.62
C THR A 14 -23.64 4.74 6.24
N ILE A 15 -24.28 3.58 6.20
CA ILE A 15 -24.66 2.94 4.95
C ILE A 15 -26.01 3.53 4.57
N ASP A 16 -26.03 4.16 3.41
CA ASP A 16 -27.24 4.65 2.78
C ASP A 16 -27.64 3.73 1.63
N ILE A 17 -28.94 3.70 1.33
CA ILE A 17 -29.48 2.94 0.19
C ILE A 17 -28.79 3.35 -1.13
N SER A 18 -28.42 4.62 -1.28
CA SER A 18 -27.66 5.09 -2.46
C SER A 18 -26.31 4.38 -2.63
N LEU A 19 -25.61 4.09 -1.53
CA LEU A 19 -24.33 3.39 -1.56
C LEU A 19 -24.53 1.93 -1.98
N ILE A 20 -25.59 1.28 -1.48
CA ILE A 20 -25.96 -0.08 -1.87
C ILE A 20 -26.26 -0.14 -3.37
N THR A 21 -27.03 0.81 -3.90
CA THR A 21 -27.31 0.90 -5.34
C THR A 21 -26.03 1.06 -6.17
N GLN A 22 -25.10 1.92 -5.73
CA GLN A 22 -23.81 2.10 -6.42
C GLN A 22 -22.98 0.81 -6.44
N ILE A 23 -23.00 0.02 -5.36
CA ILE A 23 -22.31 -1.28 -5.30
C ILE A 23 -22.98 -2.28 -6.26
N VAL A 24 -24.31 -2.29 -6.34
CA VAL A 24 -25.05 -3.12 -7.30
C VAL A 24 -24.69 -2.75 -8.73
N ASP A 25 -24.73 -1.47 -9.09
CA ASP A 25 -24.36 -0.99 -10.42
C ASP A 25 -22.90 -1.35 -10.75
N PHE A 26 -22.01 -1.24 -9.77
CA PHE A 26 -20.61 -1.62 -9.91
C PHE A 26 -20.45 -3.12 -10.21
N ILE A 27 -21.18 -4.00 -9.51
CA ILE A 27 -21.17 -5.46 -9.71
C ILE A 27 -21.79 -5.86 -11.05
N GLN A 28 -22.81 -5.14 -11.51
CA GLN A 28 -23.41 -5.40 -12.81
C GLN A 28 -22.47 -4.99 -13.95
N THR A 29 -21.75 -3.88 -13.78
CA THR A 29 -20.80 -3.36 -14.76
C THR A 29 -19.49 -4.17 -14.77
N ASN A 30 -19.01 -4.59 -13.59
CA ASN A 30 -17.79 -5.36 -13.41
C ASN A 30 -18.16 -6.75 -12.87
N LYS A 31 -17.91 -7.79 -13.67
CA LYS A 31 -18.21 -9.21 -13.36
C LYS A 31 -18.25 -9.50 -11.85
N PRO A 32 -19.30 -10.19 -11.36
CA PRO A 32 -19.48 -10.42 -9.94
C PRO A 32 -18.30 -11.22 -9.36
N THR A 33 -17.63 -10.65 -8.38
CA THR A 33 -16.61 -11.35 -7.60
C THR A 33 -17.10 -11.61 -6.19
N LYS A 34 -16.56 -12.66 -5.57
CA LYS A 34 -16.86 -13.02 -4.18
C LYS A 34 -16.63 -11.84 -3.22
N ARG A 35 -15.65 -10.98 -3.51
CA ARG A 35 -15.37 -9.74 -2.75
C ARG A 35 -16.56 -8.80 -2.79
N TRP A 36 -17.01 -8.42 -3.97
CA TRP A 36 -18.07 -7.44 -4.12
C TRP A 36 -19.42 -7.98 -3.63
N ILE A 37 -19.66 -9.29 -3.78
CA ILE A 37 -20.82 -9.96 -3.17
C ILE A 37 -20.73 -9.89 -1.64
N SER A 38 -19.54 -10.11 -1.05
CA SER A 38 -19.34 -9.98 0.40
C SER A 38 -19.62 -8.55 0.89
N VAL A 39 -19.11 -7.55 0.16
CA VAL A 39 -19.30 -6.13 0.49
C VAL A 39 -20.78 -5.72 0.35
N LEU A 40 -21.49 -6.23 -0.66
CA LEU A 40 -22.92 -5.99 -0.84
C LEU A 40 -23.73 -6.58 0.32
N ILE A 41 -23.50 -7.85 0.67
CA ILE A 41 -24.19 -8.52 1.78
C ILE A 41 -23.90 -7.80 3.09
N TYR A 42 -22.64 -7.48 3.36
CA TYR A 42 -22.23 -6.68 4.51
C TYR A 42 -22.98 -5.33 4.57
N SER A 43 -23.05 -4.62 3.43
CA SER A 43 -23.71 -3.32 3.35
C SER A 43 -25.20 -3.40 3.68
N VAL A 44 -25.88 -4.43 3.15
CA VAL A 44 -27.29 -4.67 3.44
C VAL A 44 -27.50 -5.00 4.92
N LEU A 45 -26.69 -5.89 5.50
CA LEU A 45 -26.84 -6.28 6.92
C LEU A 45 -26.58 -5.11 7.88
N ARG A 46 -25.61 -4.25 7.55
CA ARG A 46 -25.33 -3.02 8.30
C ARG A 46 -26.43 -1.97 8.15
N GLN A 47 -27.11 -1.88 7.00
CA GLN A 47 -28.32 -1.05 6.84
C GLN A 47 -29.42 -1.44 7.83
N PHE A 48 -29.53 -2.72 8.18
CA PHE A 48 -30.47 -3.25 9.17
C PHE A 48 -29.96 -3.17 10.63
N ASN A 49 -28.86 -2.46 10.88
CA ASN A 49 -28.24 -2.32 12.20
C ASN A 49 -27.84 -3.65 12.89
N ILE A 50 -27.54 -4.69 12.10
CA ILE A 50 -27.05 -5.97 12.63
C ILE A 50 -25.64 -5.77 13.20
N SER A 51 -25.35 -6.42 14.33
CA SER A 51 -24.05 -6.32 15.00
C SER A 51 -22.92 -6.91 14.15
N PHE A 52 -21.70 -6.39 14.29
CA PHE A 52 -20.53 -6.88 13.54
C PHE A 52 -20.26 -8.37 13.80
N GLY A 53 -20.42 -8.83 15.04
CA GLY A 53 -20.23 -10.23 15.40
C GLY A 53 -21.21 -11.17 14.72
N GLU A 54 -22.49 -10.81 14.62
CA GLU A 54 -23.49 -11.60 13.90
C GLU A 54 -23.24 -11.58 12.39
N ILE A 55 -22.80 -10.45 11.85
CA ILE A 55 -22.44 -10.32 10.44
C ILE A 55 -21.24 -11.21 10.11
N ASP A 56 -20.20 -11.22 10.95
CA ASP A 56 -19.05 -12.10 10.75
C ASP A 56 -19.43 -13.57 10.80
N LEU A 57 -20.28 -13.95 11.75
CA LEU A 57 -20.79 -15.32 11.84
C LEU A 57 -21.56 -15.70 10.57
N PHE A 58 -22.43 -14.82 10.07
CA PHE A 58 -23.16 -15.04 8.82
C PHE A 58 -22.26 -15.10 7.59
N LEU A 59 -21.31 -14.17 7.44
CA LEU A 59 -20.37 -14.14 6.33
C LEU A 59 -19.45 -15.37 6.34
N SER A 60 -19.05 -15.84 7.52
CA SER A 60 -18.22 -17.04 7.67
C SER A 60 -18.92 -18.31 7.20
N GLN A 61 -20.23 -18.45 7.46
CA GLN A 61 -21.05 -19.57 6.98
C GLN A 61 -21.09 -19.66 5.45
N LEU A 62 -21.04 -18.50 4.78
CA LEU A 62 -20.99 -18.39 3.31
C LEU A 62 -19.55 -18.41 2.76
N SER A 63 -18.56 -18.64 3.63
CA SER A 63 -17.13 -18.55 3.31
C SER A 63 -16.72 -17.20 2.70
N LEU A 64 -17.40 -16.10 3.03
CA LEU A 64 -17.18 -14.76 2.51
C LEU A 64 -16.06 -14.02 3.27
N LEU A 65 -15.81 -12.77 2.90
CA LEU A 65 -14.83 -11.90 3.59
C LEU A 65 -15.31 -11.55 5.00
N THR A 66 -14.36 -11.23 5.89
CA THR A 66 -14.67 -10.72 7.23
C THR A 66 -15.30 -9.34 7.18
N SER A 67 -16.08 -8.98 8.20
CA SER A 67 -16.75 -7.70 8.40
C SER A 67 -15.76 -6.53 8.28
N ASN A 68 -14.60 -6.64 8.95
CA ASN A 68 -13.53 -5.64 8.88
C ASN A 68 -12.99 -5.48 7.45
N SER A 69 -12.75 -6.60 6.74
CA SER A 69 -12.34 -6.54 5.33
C SER A 69 -13.40 -5.85 4.46
N CYS A 70 -14.68 -6.16 4.68
CA CYS A 70 -15.79 -5.53 3.96
C CYS A 70 -15.90 -4.03 4.27
N SER A 71 -15.72 -3.65 5.53
CA SER A 71 -15.72 -2.26 6.00
C SER A 71 -14.62 -1.44 5.32
N GLN A 72 -13.40 -1.96 5.28
CA GLN A 72 -12.27 -1.31 4.58
C GLN A 72 -12.54 -1.14 3.08
N GLN A 73 -13.10 -2.17 2.43
CA GLN A 73 -13.46 -2.10 1.01
C GLN A 73 -14.57 -1.08 0.75
N LEU A 74 -15.52 -0.95 1.68
CA LEU A 74 -16.60 0.04 1.61
C LEU A 74 -16.06 1.47 1.75
N VAL A 75 -15.16 1.70 2.71
CA VAL A 75 -14.45 2.98 2.88
C VAL A 75 -13.66 3.34 1.62
N ASN A 76 -12.92 2.37 1.06
CA ASN A 76 -12.17 2.58 -0.19
C ASN A 76 -13.09 2.89 -1.38
N PHE A 77 -14.25 2.23 -1.44
CA PHE A 77 -15.27 2.49 -2.45
C PHE A 77 -15.84 3.91 -2.34
N LYS A 78 -16.22 4.33 -1.13
CA LYS A 78 -16.71 5.69 -0.84
C LYS A 78 -15.69 6.77 -1.20
N ASN A 79 -14.41 6.51 -0.91
CA ASN A 79 -13.31 7.42 -1.17
C ASN A 79 -12.85 7.44 -2.64
N LYS A 80 -13.57 6.75 -3.54
CA LYS A 80 -13.37 6.76 -5.01
C LYS A 80 -11.94 6.47 -5.48
N LYS A 81 -11.11 5.79 -4.69
CA LYS A 81 -9.81 5.29 -5.14
C LYS A 81 -10.01 4.04 -5.98
N ILE A 82 -10.48 4.22 -7.21
CA ILE A 82 -10.76 3.14 -8.18
C ILE A 82 -9.51 2.28 -8.43
N THR A 83 -8.31 2.87 -8.33
CA THR A 83 -7.03 2.15 -8.42
C THR A 83 -6.85 1.12 -7.33
N ASP A 84 -7.34 1.38 -6.11
CA ASP A 84 -7.21 0.47 -4.97
C ASP A 84 -8.34 -0.59 -4.95
N LEU A 85 -9.45 -0.32 -5.65
CA LEU A 85 -10.57 -1.24 -5.81
C LEU A 85 -10.29 -2.41 -6.76
N LEU A 86 -9.41 -2.18 -7.74
CA LEU A 86 -9.04 -3.17 -8.77
C LEU A 86 -7.77 -3.95 -8.42
N VAL A 87 -6.94 -3.44 -7.50
CA VAL A 87 -5.68 -4.09 -7.12
C VAL A 87 -5.96 -5.07 -5.98
N ASP A 88 -6.05 -6.35 -6.34
CA ASP A 88 -6.09 -7.45 -5.40
C ASP A 88 -4.74 -7.54 -4.65
N CYS A 89 -4.68 -7.01 -3.43
CA CYS A 89 -3.50 -7.18 -2.56
C CYS A 89 -3.26 -8.65 -2.16
N ARG A 90 -4.14 -9.59 -2.55
CA ARG A 90 -3.91 -11.03 -2.42
C ARG A 90 -3.54 -11.62 -3.79
N GLY A 91 -2.26 -11.49 -4.14
CA GLY A 91 -1.68 -12.22 -5.27
C GLY A 91 -1.82 -11.55 -6.65
N GLY A 92 -2.23 -10.29 -6.73
CA GLY A 92 -2.01 -9.51 -7.94
C GLY A 92 -0.51 -9.45 -8.25
N LYS A 93 -0.11 -9.78 -9.48
CA LYS A 93 1.26 -9.61 -9.98
C LYS A 93 1.74 -8.24 -9.50
N ARG A 94 2.64 -8.20 -8.50
CA ARG A 94 3.24 -6.93 -8.06
C ARG A 94 3.79 -6.29 -9.31
N LYS A 95 3.54 -4.98 -9.50
CA LYS A 95 4.28 -4.25 -10.53
C LYS A 95 5.75 -4.56 -10.25
N PRO A 96 6.48 -5.11 -11.22
CA PRO A 96 7.85 -5.54 -10.97
C PRO A 96 8.61 -4.31 -10.49
N CYS A 97 9.17 -4.42 -9.29
CA CYS A 97 10.01 -3.39 -8.70
C CYS A 97 11.40 -3.48 -9.31
N ILE A 98 12.22 -2.44 -9.11
CA ILE A 98 13.58 -2.41 -9.65
C ILE A 98 14.41 -3.63 -9.24
N PHE A 99 14.16 -4.17 -8.03
CA PHE A 99 14.82 -5.36 -7.51
C PHE A 99 14.41 -6.67 -8.20
N ASP A 100 13.22 -6.71 -8.82
CA ASP A 100 12.80 -7.88 -9.62
C ASP A 100 13.60 -7.98 -10.93
N TYR A 101 14.14 -6.86 -11.42
CA TYR A 101 14.99 -6.79 -12.61
C TYR A 101 16.49 -6.84 -12.28
N TYR A 102 16.87 -6.31 -11.11
CA TYR A 102 18.25 -6.20 -10.64
C TYR A 102 18.37 -6.71 -9.20
N PRO A 103 18.34 -8.04 -8.98
CA PRO A 103 18.41 -8.63 -7.65
C PRO A 103 19.72 -8.27 -6.91
N GLU A 104 20.77 -7.93 -7.64
CA GLU A 104 22.05 -7.49 -7.07
C GLU A 104 21.89 -6.20 -6.26
N LEU A 105 21.00 -5.29 -6.68
CA LEU A 105 20.71 -4.06 -5.94
C LEU A 105 20.04 -4.32 -4.60
N GLU A 106 19.26 -5.41 -4.50
CA GLU A 106 18.63 -5.79 -3.24
C GLU A 106 19.68 -6.27 -2.22
N ILE A 107 20.69 -7.00 -2.71
CA ILE A 107 21.81 -7.48 -1.89
C ILE A 107 22.63 -6.30 -1.39
N GLU A 108 22.99 -5.36 -2.27
CA GLU A 108 23.73 -4.15 -1.91
C GLU A 108 22.97 -3.26 -0.93
N ALA A 109 21.65 -3.10 -1.13
CA ALA A 109 20.79 -2.37 -0.22
C ALA A 109 20.77 -2.99 1.19
N LYS A 110 20.73 -4.32 1.30
CA LYS A 110 20.81 -5.04 2.58
C LYS A 110 22.17 -4.84 3.25
N ILE A 111 23.26 -4.97 2.50
CA ILE A 111 24.62 -4.74 3.01
C ILE A 111 24.76 -3.30 3.54
N TYR A 112 24.23 -2.31 2.82
CA TYR A 112 24.25 -0.92 3.27
C TYR A 112 23.52 -0.72 4.59
N VAL A 113 22.31 -1.30 4.73
CA VAL A 113 21.54 -1.21 5.99
C VAL A 113 22.29 -1.88 7.14
N ASP A 114 22.86 -3.07 6.93
CA ASP A 114 23.64 -3.77 7.96
C ASP A 114 24.88 -2.98 8.39
N GLN A 115 25.57 -2.34 7.44
CA GLN A 115 26.72 -1.47 7.73
C GLN A 115 26.33 -0.24 8.54
N GLN A 116 25.21 0.41 8.20
CA GLN A 116 24.71 1.56 8.94
C GLN A 116 24.18 1.16 10.32
N ALA A 117 23.52 0.01 10.44
CA ALA A 117 23.06 -0.53 11.72
C ALA A 117 24.22 -0.92 12.66
N THR A 118 25.39 -1.25 12.10
CA THR A 118 26.60 -1.55 12.88
C THR A 118 27.25 -0.28 13.45
N LYS A 119 26.99 0.90 12.87
CA LYS A 119 27.47 2.18 13.43
C LYS A 119 26.62 2.55 14.64
N LYS A 120 27.28 2.99 15.72
CA LYS A 120 26.63 3.37 16.99
C LYS A 120 25.81 4.66 16.89
N GLU A 121 25.98 5.43 15.82
CA GLU A 121 25.20 6.63 15.49
C GLU A 121 24.12 6.23 14.49
N CYS A 122 22.87 6.14 14.96
CA CYS A 122 21.73 5.60 14.22
C CYS A 122 21.03 6.67 13.36
N ASP A 123 21.80 7.44 12.60
CA ASP A 123 21.26 8.46 11.70
C ASP A 123 21.01 7.86 10.32
N PHE A 124 20.09 6.88 10.27
CA PHE A 124 19.68 6.28 9.01
C PHE A 124 18.71 7.22 8.28
N ASN A 125 19.18 7.78 7.16
CA ASN A 125 18.36 8.61 6.30
C ASN A 125 17.99 7.87 5.01
N LEU A 126 16.69 7.75 4.76
CA LEU A 126 16.13 7.14 3.55
C LEU A 126 16.65 7.80 2.26
N LYS A 127 16.99 9.09 2.32
CA LYS A 127 17.58 9.81 1.17
C LYS A 127 18.96 9.28 0.82
N ASP A 128 19.79 8.97 1.81
CA ASP A 128 21.17 8.52 1.59
C ASP A 128 21.18 7.09 1.03
N MET A 129 20.26 6.25 1.48
CA MET A 129 20.03 4.92 0.89
C MET A 129 19.55 5.02 -0.56
N ALA A 130 18.64 5.96 -0.87
CA ALA A 130 18.15 6.13 -2.23
C ALA A 130 19.25 6.60 -3.20
N ILE A 131 20.14 7.50 -2.75
CA ILE A 131 21.32 7.93 -3.52
C ILE A 131 22.25 6.73 -3.76
N PHE A 132 22.56 5.97 -2.72
CA PHE A 132 23.43 4.79 -2.82
C PHE A 132 22.90 3.74 -3.82
N ILE A 133 21.61 3.42 -3.76
CA ILE A 133 20.99 2.44 -4.69
C ILE A 133 21.00 2.99 -6.12
N ASN A 134 20.75 4.29 -6.31
CA ASN A 134 20.79 4.91 -7.62
C ASN A 134 22.19 4.90 -8.24
N ASP A 135 23.24 5.15 -7.44
CA ASP A 135 24.63 5.08 -7.92
C ASP A 135 24.99 3.64 -8.32
N LYS A 136 24.59 2.65 -7.52
CA LYS A 136 24.77 1.22 -7.88
C LYS A 136 23.99 0.81 -9.12
N TYR A 137 22.80 1.36 -9.32
CA TYR A 137 22.02 1.11 -10.52
C TYR A 137 22.69 1.71 -11.77
N LEU A 138 23.25 2.91 -11.68
CA LEU A 138 24.01 3.53 -12.76
C LEU A 138 25.30 2.76 -13.08
N GLU A 139 25.99 2.24 -12.07
CA GLU A 139 27.13 1.33 -12.24
C GLU A 139 26.72 0.06 -13.03
N LEU A 140 25.58 -0.55 -12.70
CA LEU A 140 25.10 -1.77 -13.35
C LEU A 140 24.66 -1.56 -14.80
N ILE A 141 24.10 -0.39 -15.13
CA ILE A 141 23.66 -0.06 -16.50
C ILE A 141 24.83 0.43 -17.37
N GLY A 142 26.00 0.71 -16.78
CA GLY A 142 27.16 1.20 -17.49
C GLY A 142 27.05 2.67 -17.92
N GLU A 143 26.05 3.40 -17.41
CA GLU A 143 26.01 4.86 -17.51
C GLU A 143 26.96 5.45 -16.47
N ILE A 144 28.26 5.36 -16.76
CA ILE A 144 29.27 6.19 -16.08
C ILE A 144 28.99 7.63 -16.50
N LYS A 145 28.11 8.32 -15.77
CA LYS A 145 28.22 9.77 -15.67
C LYS A 145 29.42 10.03 -14.79
N THR A 146 30.56 10.27 -15.43
CA THR A 146 31.64 11.07 -14.85
C THR A 146 31.00 12.39 -14.41
N CYS A 147 30.56 12.46 -13.16
CA CYS A 147 30.30 13.72 -12.49
C CYS A 147 31.67 14.36 -12.27
N GLU A 148 32.16 15.06 -13.30
CA GLU A 148 33.17 16.09 -13.11
C GLU A 148 32.65 17.06 -12.05
N THR A 149 33.44 17.16 -11.00
CA THR A 149 33.37 18.13 -9.93
C THR A 149 33.10 19.52 -10.50
N LYS A 150 31.89 20.04 -10.30
CA LYS A 150 31.68 21.49 -10.31
C LYS A 150 32.25 22.06 -9.01
N GLU A 151 33.58 22.09 -8.92
CA GLU A 151 34.25 22.99 -8.00
C GLU A 151 34.10 24.41 -8.53
N THR A 152 33.21 25.12 -7.85
CA THR A 152 33.16 26.57 -7.69
C THR A 152 34.53 27.25 -7.82
N ASN A 153 34.87 27.74 -9.00
CA ASN A 153 35.81 28.85 -9.17
C ASN A 153 35.08 30.17 -8.96
N HIS A 154 34.81 30.47 -7.69
CA HIS A 154 34.68 31.84 -7.20
C HIS A 154 36.11 32.40 -7.05
N ASN A 155 36.60 33.14 -8.04
CA ASN A 155 37.63 34.17 -7.87
C ASN A 155 37.60 35.06 -9.13
N LEU A 156 36.80 36.11 -9.09
CA LEU A 156 37.26 37.49 -8.89
C LEU A 156 38.06 38.05 -10.06
N ILE A 157 37.30 38.72 -10.93
CA ILE A 157 37.62 39.97 -11.62
C ILE A 157 38.74 40.74 -10.90
N ARG A 158 39.92 40.84 -11.52
CA ARG A 158 40.85 41.97 -11.44
C ARG A 158 41.87 41.89 -12.59
N SER A 159 41.55 42.58 -13.68
CA SER A 159 42.51 43.27 -14.57
C SER A 159 41.72 44.16 -15.52
#